data_AF-A0A510IHM4-F1
#
_entry.id   AF-A0A510IHM4-F1
#
_cell.length_a   1.000
_cell.length_b   1.000
_cell.length_c   1.000
_cell.angle_alpha   90.00
_cell.angle_beta   90.00
_cell.angle_gamma   90.00
#
_symmetry.space_group_name_H-M   'P 1'
#
loop_
_entity.id
_entity.type
_entity.pdbx_description
1 polymer ?
#
loop_
_entity_poly.entity_id
_entity_poly.type
_entity_poly.pdbx_seq_one_letter_code
_entity_poly.pdbx_strand_id
1 'polypeptide(L)'
;MSLLSVPFVGTGADTALHVVAAVVLIASVAGACYGFWKIHELPINKAHSKDHHQIGLITALTWIGFVWHWVWVLAVIFAFVDMEKAIINLRDTWKSKPQTETQPQEEA
;
A
#
# COMPACT_ATOMS: atom_id res chain seq x y z
N MET A 1 -24.64 -1.41 22.61
CA MET A 1 -25.82 -0.80 21.95
C MET A 1 -25.55 -0.84 20.45
N SER A 2 -26.52 -1.36 19.68
CA SER A 2 -26.48 -1.65 18.24
C SER A 2 -25.11 -2.03 17.64
N LEU A 3 -24.80 -3.33 17.77
CA LEU A 3 -23.94 -4.03 16.82
C LEU A 3 -24.70 -4.07 15.49
N LEU A 4 -24.41 -3.13 14.58
CA LEU A 4 -24.78 -3.31 13.17
C LEU A 4 -23.99 -4.53 12.67
N SER A 5 -24.57 -5.73 12.81
CA SER A 5 -24.02 -6.95 12.24
C SER A 5 -24.04 -6.77 10.73
N VAL A 6 -22.89 -6.47 10.14
CA VAL A 6 -22.70 -6.46 8.70
C VAL A 6 -23.00 -7.87 8.18
N PRO A 7 -24.03 -8.06 7.32
CA PRO A 7 -24.66 -9.37 7.08
C PRO A 7 -23.80 -10.37 6.29
N PHE A 8 -22.54 -10.03 6.00
CA PHE A 8 -21.64 -10.85 5.19
C PHE A 8 -20.33 -11.21 5.88
N VAL A 9 -20.05 -10.68 7.08
CA VAL A 9 -18.75 -10.89 7.73
C VAL A 9 -18.48 -12.37 8.00
N GLY A 10 -17.29 -12.86 7.64
CA GLY A 10 -16.91 -14.28 7.80
C GLY A 10 -17.56 -15.25 6.79
N THR A 11 -18.31 -14.76 5.81
CA THR A 11 -18.86 -15.59 4.72
C THR A 11 -17.95 -15.61 3.49
N GLY A 12 -18.17 -16.53 2.54
CA GLY A 12 -17.42 -16.56 1.29
C GLY A 12 -17.55 -15.27 0.45
N ALA A 13 -18.65 -14.53 0.60
CA ALA A 13 -18.84 -13.23 -0.04
C ALA A 13 -17.89 -12.16 0.52
N ASP A 14 -17.59 -12.20 1.82
CA ASP A 14 -16.64 -11.30 2.48
C ASP A 14 -15.21 -11.58 2.02
N THR A 15 -14.82 -12.85 1.90
CA THR A 15 -13.51 -13.22 1.32
C THR A 15 -13.39 -12.75 -0.13
N ALA A 16 -14.43 -12.94 -0.95
CA ALA A 16 -14.43 -12.48 -2.33
C ALA A 16 -14.29 -10.95 -2.42
N LEU A 17 -15.00 -10.21 -1.55
CA LEU A 17 -14.92 -8.75 -1.51
C LEU A 17 -13.52 -8.26 -1.12
N HIS A 18 -12.86 -8.92 -0.15
CA HIS A 18 -11.48 -8.60 0.23
C HIS A 18 -10.49 -8.86 -0.90
N VAL A 19 -10.65 -9.95 -1.66
CA VAL A 19 -9.81 -10.25 -2.83
C VAL A 19 -9.99 -9.18 -3.90
N VAL A 20 -11.24 -8.82 -4.23
CA VAL A 20 -11.52 -7.76 -5.20
C VAL A 20 -10.93 -6.43 -4.73
N ALA A 21 -11.12 -6.08 -3.46
CA ALA A 21 -10.55 -4.86 -2.88
C ALA A 21 -9.02 -4.84 -2.96
N ALA A 22 -8.35 -5.96 -2.68
CA ALA A 22 -6.90 -6.08 -2.82
C ALA A 22 -6.44 -5.88 -4.27
N VAL A 23 -7.12 -6.51 -5.23
CA VAL A 23 -6.82 -6.34 -6.66
C VAL A 23 -7.01 -4.90 -7.10
N VAL A 24 -8.12 -4.26 -6.72
CA VAL A 24 -8.40 -2.85 -7.06
C VAL A 24 -7.35 -1.94 -6.44
N LEU A 25 -6.98 -2.15 -5.17
CA LEU A 25 -5.95 -1.36 -4.49
C LEU A 25 -4.60 -1.47 -5.22
N ILE A 26 -4.15 -2.69 -5.53
CA ILE A 26 -2.90 -2.92 -6.25
C ILE A 26 -2.96 -2.26 -7.63
N ALA A 27 -4.06 -2.43 -8.37
CA ALA A 27 -4.23 -1.83 -9.69
C ALA A 27 -4.24 -0.30 -9.64
N SER A 28 -4.88 0.32 -8.63
CA SER A 28 -4.89 1.76 -8.43
C SER A 28 -3.50 2.30 -8.10
N VAL A 29 -2.76 1.65 -7.21
CA VAL A 29 -1.38 2.04 -6.87
C VAL A 29 -0.46 1.89 -8.08
N ALA A 30 -0.51 0.74 -8.77
CA ALA A 30 0.26 0.50 -9.98
C ALA A 30 -0.08 1.50 -11.10
N GLY A 31 -1.37 1.80 -11.28
CA GLY A 31 -1.86 2.79 -12.24
C GLY A 31 -1.38 4.21 -11.91
N ALA A 32 -1.35 4.59 -10.63
CA ALA A 32 -0.81 5.87 -10.19
C ALA A 32 0.71 5.95 -10.43
N CYS A 33 1.46 4.90 -10.08
CA CYS A 33 2.90 4.84 -10.34
C CYS A 33 3.21 4.88 -11.84
N TYR A 34 2.48 4.12 -12.66
CA TYR A 34 2.65 4.09 -14.11
C TYR A 34 2.25 5.42 -14.75
N GLY A 35 1.12 6.00 -14.34
CA GLY A 35 0.66 7.31 -14.81
C GLY A 35 1.66 8.40 -14.46
N PHE A 36 2.18 8.40 -13.24
CA PHE A 36 3.25 9.31 -12.82
C PHE A 36 4.50 9.14 -13.67
N TRP A 37 4.96 7.89 -13.87
CA TRP A 37 6.11 7.57 -14.72
C TRP A 37 5.90 8.08 -16.15
N LYS A 38 4.75 7.78 -16.77
CA LYS A 38 4.44 8.21 -18.14
C LYS A 38 4.30 9.71 -18.30
N ILE A 39 3.63 10.40 -17.38
CA ILE A 39 3.50 11.86 -17.40
C ILE A 39 4.87 12.53 -17.30
N HIS A 40 5.79 11.93 -16.54
CA HIS A 40 7.16 12.44 -16.40
C HIS A 40 8.13 11.99 -17.51
N GLU A 41 7.83 10.95 -18.30
CA GLU A 41 8.59 10.62 -19.53
C GLU A 41 8.30 11.57 -20.70
N LEU A 42 7.08 12.11 -20.79
CA LEU A 42 6.69 13.06 -21.85
C LEU A 42 7.65 14.25 -22.05
N PRO A 43 8.11 14.95 -20.99
CA PRO A 43 9.07 16.04 -21.13
C PRO A 43 10.43 15.62 -21.68
N ILE A 44 10.90 14.38 -21.41
CA ILE A 44 12.19 13.88 -21.91
C ILE A 44 12.15 13.63 -23.42
N ASN A 45 11.04 13.07 -23.92
CA ASN A 45 10.83 12.84 -25.35
C ASN A 45 10.65 14.16 -26.12
N LYS A 46 10.10 15.21 -25.49
CA LYS A 46 10.04 16.56 -26.07
C LYS A 46 11.39 17.28 -26.09
N ALA A 47 12.25 17.09 -25.08
CA ALA A 47 13.56 17.72 -25.01
C ALA A 47 14.50 17.21 -26.13
N HIS A 48 14.48 15.91 -26.41
CA HIS A 48 15.29 15.31 -27.47
C HIS A 48 14.88 15.75 -28.90
N SER A 49 13.67 16.28 -29.04
CA SER A 49 13.14 16.80 -30.31
C SER A 49 13.48 18.28 -30.55
N LYS A 50 13.92 19.04 -29.53
CA LYS A 50 14.04 20.51 -29.61
C LYS A 50 15.24 21.14 -28.87
N ASP A 51 16.20 20.35 -28.39
CA ASP A 51 17.44 20.84 -27.73
C ASP A 51 17.20 21.76 -26.50
N HIS A 52 16.06 21.58 -25.81
CA HIS A 52 15.62 22.49 -24.75
C HIS A 52 15.96 21.94 -23.36
N HIS A 53 17.18 22.23 -22.90
CA HIS A 53 17.74 21.81 -21.61
C HIS A 53 16.84 22.14 -20.40
N GLN A 54 16.03 23.20 -20.48
CA GLN A 54 15.14 23.62 -19.37
C GLN A 54 14.03 22.63 -19.06
N ILE A 55 13.52 21.90 -20.07
CA ILE A 55 12.46 20.90 -19.86
C ILE A 55 13.04 19.65 -19.17
N GLY A 56 14.28 19.28 -19.46
CA GLY A 56 14.98 18.24 -18.69
C GLY A 56 15.22 18.67 -17.23
N LEU A 57 15.54 19.95 -17.02
CA LEU A 57 15.81 20.51 -15.70
C LEU A 57 14.56 20.55 -14.81
N ILE A 58 13.39 20.88 -15.38
CA ILE A 58 12.12 20.86 -14.63
C ILE A 58 11.73 19.42 -14.24
N THR A 59 11.96 18.44 -15.12
CA THR A 59 11.71 17.03 -14.81
C THR A 59 12.64 16.53 -13.71
N ALA A 60 13.94 16.84 -13.79
CA ALA A 60 14.90 16.49 -12.75
C ALA A 60 14.51 17.11 -11.39
N LEU A 61 14.09 18.37 -11.38
CA LEU A 61 13.65 19.06 -10.16
C LEU A 61 12.40 18.40 -9.56
N THR A 62 11.43 17.99 -10.37
CA THR A 62 10.24 17.28 -9.90
C THR A 62 10.58 15.90 -9.34
N TRP A 63 11.48 15.14 -9.99
CA TRP A 63 11.95 13.85 -9.50
C TRP A 63 12.65 13.98 -8.14
N ILE A 64 13.55 14.97 -8.00
CA ILE A 64 14.24 15.23 -6.74
C ILE A 64 13.25 15.66 -5.65
N GLY A 65 12.32 16.57 -5.96
CA GLY A 65 11.28 17.00 -5.02
C GLY A 65 10.37 15.86 -4.57
N PHE A 66 10.02 14.94 -5.48
CA PHE A 66 9.20 13.77 -5.19
C PHE A 66 9.93 12.76 -4.28
N VAL A 67 11.18 12.42 -4.61
CA VAL A 67 12.04 11.55 -3.79
C VAL A 67 12.43 12.20 -2.47
N TRP A 68 12.32 13.52 -2.33
CA TRP A 68 12.48 14.18 -1.05
C TRP A 68 11.17 14.18 -0.24
N HIS A 69 10.04 14.49 -0.87
CA HIS A 69 8.74 14.62 -0.21
C HIS A 69 8.22 13.28 0.34
N TRP A 70 8.44 12.15 -0.35
CA TRP A 70 8.01 10.83 0.15
C TRP A 70 8.71 10.43 1.48
N VAL A 71 9.94 10.92 1.74
CA VAL A 71 10.69 10.64 2.97
C VAL A 71 10.02 11.35 4.13
N TRP A 72 9.47 12.54 3.89
CA TRP A 72 8.73 13.27 4.91
C TRP A 72 7.44 12.53 5.31
N VAL A 73 6.72 11.97 4.34
CA VAL A 73 5.55 11.12 4.62
C VAL A 73 5.95 9.90 5.46
N LEU A 74 7.05 9.21 5.11
CA LEU A 74 7.59 8.11 5.92
C LEU A 74 7.98 8.55 7.33
N ALA A 75 8.61 9.72 7.48
CA ALA A 75 9.00 10.26 8.78
C ALA A 75 7.78 10.56 9.66
N VAL A 76 6.69 11.09 9.09
CA VAL A 76 5.41 11.28 9.79
C VAL A 76 4.82 9.93 10.20
N ILE A 77 4.80 8.93 9.31
CA ILE A 77 4.36 7.58 9.66
C ILE A 77 5.19 7.03 10.82
N PHE A 78 6.52 7.12 10.77
CA PHE A 78 7.38 6.65 11.87
C PHE A 78 7.19 7.44 13.17
N ALA A 79 6.84 8.72 13.11
CA ALA A 79 6.58 9.53 14.30
C ALA A 79 5.26 9.15 15.01
N PHE A 80 4.25 8.71 14.24
CA PHE A 80 2.93 8.37 14.76
C PHE A 80 2.68 6.86 14.95
N VAL A 81 3.45 6.01 14.27
CA VAL A 81 3.38 4.55 14.42
C VAL A 81 4.36 4.11 15.50
N ASP A 82 3.82 3.52 16.56
CA ASP A 82 4.62 2.79 17.54
C ASP A 82 5.26 1.57 16.86
N MET A 83 6.55 1.71 16.51
CA MET A 83 7.31 0.72 15.76
C MET A 83 7.40 -0.62 16.50
N GLU A 84 7.45 -0.61 17.83
CA GLU A 84 7.55 -1.83 18.63
C GLU A 84 6.25 -2.63 18.57
N LYS A 85 5.11 -1.98 18.82
CA LYS A 85 3.79 -2.62 18.70
C LYS A 85 3.51 -3.07 17.27
N ALA A 86 3.87 -2.26 16.27
CA ALA A 86 3.66 -2.59 14.87
C ALA A 86 4.46 -3.83 14.45
N ILE A 87 5.74 -3.93 14.84
CA ILE A 87 6.60 -5.09 14.57
C ILE A 87 6.09 -6.34 15.28
N ILE A 88 5.68 -6.21 16.55
CA ILE A 88 5.14 -7.34 17.31
C ILE A 88 3.88 -7.87 16.63
N ASN A 89 2.94 -6.99 16.27
CA ASN A 89 1.69 -7.38 15.63
C ASN A 89 1.88 -7.97 14.23
N LEU A 90 2.81 -7.42 13.44
CA LEU A 90 3.18 -7.96 12.13
C LEU A 90 3.80 -9.36 12.25
N ARG A 91 4.73 -9.54 13.20
CA ARG A 91 5.32 -10.84 13.51
C ARG A 91 4.27 -11.83 13.98
N ASP A 92 3.34 -11.40 14.83
CA ASP A 92 2.29 -12.25 15.36
C ASP A 92 1.36 -12.70 14.24
N THR A 93 0.91 -11.77 13.38
CA THR A 93 0.13 -12.07 12.17
C THR A 93 0.83 -13.07 11.25
N TRP A 94 2.16 -12.98 11.11
CA TRP A 94 2.92 -13.93 10.30
C TRP A 94 3.18 -15.27 11.01
N LYS A 95 3.31 -15.28 12.34
CA LYS A 95 3.54 -16.48 13.15
C LYS A 95 2.26 -17.21 13.54
N SER A 96 1.08 -16.65 13.28
CA SER A 96 -0.20 -17.31 13.39
C SER A 96 -0.23 -18.55 12.48
N LYS A 97 0.29 -19.67 12.98
CA LYS A 97 -0.19 -20.99 12.58
C LYS A 97 -1.70 -20.96 12.82
N PRO A 98 -2.54 -21.51 11.92
CA PRO A 98 -3.89 -21.83 12.30
C PRO A 98 -3.73 -22.77 13.50
N GLN A 99 -4.06 -22.29 14.70
CA GLN A 99 -4.37 -23.21 15.78
C GLN A 99 -5.64 -23.91 15.31
N THR A 100 -5.44 -25.04 14.64
CA THR A 100 -6.39 -26.12 14.69
C THR A 100 -6.54 -26.42 16.18
N GLU A 101 -7.50 -25.77 16.83
CA GLU A 101 -8.07 -26.23 18.07
C GLU A 101 -8.79 -27.55 17.77
N THR A 102 -8.02 -28.59 17.49
CA THR A 102 -8.42 -29.93 17.91
C THR A 102 -8.34 -29.85 19.42
N GLN A 103 -9.49 -29.74 20.08
CA GLN A 103 -9.65 -30.19 21.45
C GLN A 103 -9.90 -31.71 21.37
N PRO A 104 -8.92 -32.59 21.70
CA PRO A 104 -9.25 -33.92 22.16
C PRO A 104 -9.75 -33.80 23.61
N GLN A 105 -10.94 -34.36 23.80
CA GLN A 105 -11.56 -34.83 25.03
C GLN A 105 -10.61 -35.22 26.18
N GLU A 106 -10.97 -34.87 27.41
CA GLU A 106 -10.97 -35.74 28.62
C GLU A 106 -11.50 -34.90 29.80
N GLU A 107 -12.35 -35.31 30.75
CA GLU A 107 -13.16 -36.49 31.06
C GLU A 107 -13.80 -36.24 32.46
N ALA A 108 -14.82 -37.03 32.80
CA ALA A 108 -15.52 -37.20 34.08
C ALA A 108 -16.77 -36.32 34.38
#